data_AF-A0A7J3WWS5-F1
#
_entry.id   AF-A0A7J3WWS5-F1
#
_cell.length_a   1.000
_cell.length_b   1.000
_cell.length_c   1.000
_cell.angle_alpha   90.00
_cell.angle_beta   90.00
_cell.angle_gamma   90.00
#
_symmetry.space_group_name_H-M   'P 1'
#
loop_
_entity.id
_entity.type
_entity.pdbx_description
1 polymer ?
#
loop_
_entity_poly.entity_id
_entity_poly.type
_entity_poly.pdbx_seq_one_letter_code
_entity_poly.pdbx_strand_id
1 'polypeptide(L)' 'MPIYVIHQHFAKKAGLHYDLRIEMEGVLKSWAMRKEPPAVKGVKRLCIPQADHELSYAGFEGEITEGYG' A
#
# COMPACT_ATOMS: atom_id res chain seq x y z
N MET A 1 11.54 10.65 -11.84
CA MET A 1 11.60 10.94 -10.39
C MET A 1 10.92 9.77 -9.69
N PRO A 2 11.46 9.27 -8.57
CA PRO A 2 10.82 8.16 -7.86
C PRO A 2 9.43 8.54 -7.37
N ILE A 3 8.48 7.61 -7.41
CA ILE A 3 7.11 7.80 -6.95
C ILE A 3 6.84 7.10 -5.62
N TYR A 4 5.79 7.55 -4.93
CA TYR A 4 5.16 6.78 -3.88
C TYR A 4 3.64 6.88 -4.02
N VAL A 5 2.93 5.88 -3.53
CA VAL A 5 1.47 5.87 -3.48
C VAL A 5 1.00 5.26 -2.17
N ILE A 6 -0.17 5.70 -1.71
CA ILE A 6 -0.91 5.07 -0.63
C ILE A 6 -2.27 4.67 -1.17
N HIS A 7 -2.53 3.36 -1.30
CA HIS A 7 -3.85 2.87 -1.66
C HIS A 7 -4.68 2.65 -0.42
N GLN A 8 -5.92 3.16 -0.42
CA GLN A 8 -6.92 2.74 0.55
C GLN A 8 -7.54 1.43 0.06
N HIS A 9 -7.41 0.37 0.85
CA HIS A 9 -7.76 -0.98 0.43
C HIS A 9 -8.82 -1.57 1.37
N PHE A 10 -10.03 -1.79 0.84
CA PHE A 10 -11.12 -2.47 1.54
C PHE A 10 -11.13 -3.97 1.18
N ALA A 11 -10.29 -4.75 1.85
CA ALA A 11 -10.19 -6.19 1.58
C ALA A 11 -11.21 -7.00 2.41
N LYS A 12 -11.77 -8.06 1.83
CA LYS A 12 -12.77 -8.92 2.52
C LYS A 12 -12.26 -9.52 3.85
N LYS A 13 -11.01 -9.99 3.88
CA LYS A 13 -10.43 -10.65 5.07
C LYS A 13 -9.71 -9.69 6.02
N ALA A 14 -9.02 -8.69 5.47
CA ALA A 14 -8.27 -7.73 6.28
C ALA A 14 -9.11 -6.50 6.69
N GLY A 15 -10.28 -6.30 6.11
CA GLY A 15 -11.02 -5.06 6.25
C GLY A 15 -10.27 -3.87 5.64
N LEU A 16 -10.64 -2.66 6.07
CA LEU A 16 -9.99 -1.43 5.66
C LEU A 16 -8.55 -1.36 6.16
N HIS A 17 -7.63 -1.11 5.25
CA HIS A 17 -6.23 -0.83 5.52
C HIS A 17 -5.65 0.06 4.42
N TYR A 18 -4.39 0.45 4.57
CA TYR A 18 -3.69 1.35 3.67
C TYR A 18 -2.36 0.75 3.24
N ASP A 19 -2.15 0.61 1.93
CA ASP A 19 -0.91 0.07 1.37
C ASP A 19 0.01 1.21 0.95
N LEU A 20 1.10 1.42 1.69
CA LEU A 20 2.20 2.30 1.29
C LEU A 20 3.09 1.58 0.30
N ARG A 21 3.39 2.24 -0.81
CA ARG A 21 4.26 1.72 -1.86
C ARG A 21 5.27 2.78 -2.27
N ILE A 22 6.54 2.43 -2.34
CA ILE A 22 7.63 3.35 -2.70
C ILE A 22 8.43 2.73 -3.84
N GLU A 23 8.63 3.50 -4.92
CA GLU A 23 9.51 3.09 -6.01
C GLU A 23 10.96 3.00 -5.53
N MET A 24 11.50 1.78 -5.54
CA MET A 24 12.89 1.49 -5.21
C MET A 24 13.35 0.30 -6.03
N GLU A 25 14.54 0.39 -6.64
CA GLU A 25 15.15 -0.73 -7.38
C GLU A 25 14.26 -1.29 -8.52
N GLY A 26 13.49 -0.43 -9.19
CA GLY A 26 12.63 -0.81 -10.32
C GLY A 26 11.31 -1.49 -9.94
N VAL A 27 10.98 -1.55 -8.65
CA VAL A 27 9.72 -2.12 -8.14
C VAL A 27 9.07 -1.19 -7.10
N LEU A 28 7.82 -1.47 -6.76
CA LEU A 28 7.14 -0.86 -5.63
C LEU A 28 7.33 -1.72 -4.37
N LYS A 29 8.29 -1.33 -3.52
CA LYS A 29 8.42 -1.89 -2.17
C LYS A 29 7.18 -1.51 -1.37
N SER A 30 6.51 -2.50 -0.78
CA SER A 30 5.13 -2.35 -0.30
C SER A 30 4.96 -2.76 1.16
N TRP A 31 4.13 -2.01 1.89
CA TRP A 31 3.74 -2.30 3.28
C TRP A 31 2.28 -1.97 3.56
N ALA A 32 1.60 -2.84 4.29
CA ALA A 32 0.23 -2.63 4.75
C ALA A 32 0.20 -1.98 6.15
N MET A 33 -0.66 -0.96 6.31
CA MET A 33 -0.95 -0.27 7.56
C MET A 33 -2.44 -0.44 7.92
N ARG A 34 -2.73 -0.96 9.12
CA ARG A 34 -4.12 -1.16 9.60
C ARG A 34 -4.87 0.13 9.98
N LYS A 35 -4.16 1.26 10.03
CA LYS A 35 -4.69 2.58 10.39
C LYS A 35 -4.25 3.58 9.34
N GLU A 36 -4.97 4.69 9.27
CA GLU A 36 -4.60 5.81 8.40
C GLU A 36 -3.14 6.23 8.56
N PRO A 37 -2.50 6.65 7.46
CA PRO A 37 -1.17 7.25 7.49
C PRO A 37 -1.09 8.39 8.53
N PRO A 38 0.04 8.57 9.22
CA PRO A 38 0.18 9.65 10.19
C PRO A 38 0.05 11.02 9.53
N ALA A 39 -0.96 11.80 9.93
CA ALA A 39 -1.11 13.20 9.50
C ALA A 39 -0.29 14.18 10.35
N VAL A 40 0.27 13.73 11.48
CA VAL A 40 1.03 14.55 12.43
C VAL A 40 2.33 13.87 12.84
N LYS A 41 3.35 14.69 13.09
CA LYS A 41 4.69 14.25 13.49
C LYS A 41 4.64 13.52 14.85
N GLY A 42 5.44 12.46 14.99
CA GLY A 42 5.60 11.71 16.24
C GLY A 42 4.63 10.54 16.41
N VAL A 43 3.59 10.46 15.58
CA VAL A 43 2.67 9.32 15.58
C VAL A 43 3.27 8.12 14.85
N LYS A 44 3.39 7.00 15.55
CA LYS A 44 3.94 5.75 14.99
C LYS A 44 2.83 4.85 14.41
N ARG A 45 3.18 4.10 13.37
CA ARG A 45 2.33 3.07 12.75
C ARG A 45 3.13 1.80 12.56
N LEU A 46 2.45 0.66 12.72
CA LEU A 46 2.98 -0.63 12.31
C LEU A 46 2.77 -0.78 10.81
N CYS A 47 3.85 -1.07 10.09
CA CYS A 47 3.85 -1.33 8.65
C CYS A 47 4.28 -2.80 8.43
N ILE A 48 3.39 -3.61 7.86
CA ILE A 48 3.63 -5.03 7.61
C ILE A 48 4.15 -5.19 6.18
N PRO A 49 5.36 -5.71 5.94
CA PRO A 49 5.89 -5.90 4.59
C PRO A 49 4.97 -6.77 3.74
N GLN A 50 4.78 -6.38 2.48
CA GLN A 50 4.04 -7.12 1.46
C GLN A 50 4.97 -7.46 0.30
N ALA A 51 4.50 -8.29 -0.64
CA ALA A 51 5.25 -8.57 -1.86
C ALA A 51 5.48 -7.28 -2.67
N ASP A 52 6.58 -7.25 -3.42
CA ASP A 52 6.87 -6.17 -4.35
C ASP A 52 5.78 -6.11 -5.44
N HIS A 53 5.46 -4.90 -5.91
CA HIS A 53 4.50 -4.69 -7.01
C HIS A 53 5.19 -4.05 -8.21
N GLU A 54 4.63 -4.26 -9.40
CA GLU A 54 5.07 -3.57 -10.61
C GLU A 54 4.82 -2.05 -10.50
N LEU A 55 5.66 -1.24 -11.16
CA LEU A 55 5.52 0.23 -11.16
C LEU A 55 4.18 0.70 -11.74
N SER A 56 3.64 -0.03 -12.71
CA SER A 56 2.33 0.21 -13.32
C SER A 56 1.19 0.20 -12.29
N TYR A 57 1.34 -0.56 -11.20
CA TYR A 57 0.33 -0.70 -10.17
C TYR A 57 0.12 0.59 -9.37
N ALA A 58 1.06 1.54 -9.40
CA ALA A 58 0.92 2.80 -8.67
C ALA A 58 -0.26 3.66 -9.14
N GLY A 59 -0.75 3.45 -10.37
CA GLY A 59 -1.93 4.13 -10.91
C GLY A 59 -3.21 3.29 -10.87
N PHE A 60 -3.20 2.11 -10.26
CA PHE A 60 -4.36 1.24 -10.22
C PHE A 60 -5.41 1.74 -9.21
N GLU A 61 -6.65 1.88 -9.69
CA GLU A 61 -7.84 2.08 -8.87
C GLU A 61 -8.96 1.20 -9.42
N GLY A 62 -9.58 0.38 -8.57
CA GLY A 62 -10.61 -0.57 -8.99
C GLY A 62 -10.88 -1.62 -7.92
N GLU A 63 -11.65 -2.64 -8.30
CA GLU A 63 -11.96 -3.80 -7.47
C GLU A 63 -11.18 -5.02 -7.95
N ILE A 64 -10.54 -5.72 -7.00
CA ILE A 64 -9.87 -6.99 -7.25
C ILE A 64 -10.83 -8.10 -6.84
N THR A 65 -11.41 -8.76 -7.84
CA THR A 65 -12.52 -9.70 -7.66
C THR A 65 -12.04 -11.11 -7.33
N GLU A 66 -10.81 -11.46 -7.72
CA GLU A 66 -10.20 -12.78 -7.56
C GLU A 66 -8.71 -12.66 -7.22
N GLY A 67 -8.13 -13.72 -6.63
CA GLY A 67 -6.70 -13.77 -6.32
C GLY A 67 -6.33 -13.19 -4.95
N TYR A 68 -5.11 -12.64 -4.85
CA TYR A 68 -4.55 -12.15 -3.60
C TYR A 68 -4.44 -10.62 -3.60
N GLY A 69 -5.20 -10.00 -2.70
CA GLY A 69 -5.19 -8.55 -2.44
C GLY A 69 -5.95 -7.81 -3.51
#